data_AF-A0A0Q9XXV4-F1
#
_entry.id   AF-A0A0Q9XXV4-F1
#
_cell.length_a   1.000
_cell.length_b   1.000
_cell.length_c   1.000
_cell.angle_alpha   90.00
_cell.angle_beta   90.00
_cell.angle_gamma   90.00
#
_symmetry.space_group_name_H-M   'P 1'
#
loop_
_entity.id
_entity.type
_entity.pdbx_description
1 polymer ?
#
loop_
_entity_poly.entity_id
_entity_poly.type
_entity_poly.pdbx_seq_one_letter_code
_entity_poly.pdbx_strand_id
1 'polypeptide(L)'
;MLAKRNVLLARNEQKNREILRNLSNRTLREARIVKPVFAYIARPEKHLIWTHAYPHWKAEAIGPAKWLGRGSRHHPCCYEVVTIHAVMETRAGHFYLFSKDEKKIGWLDVHVFEKITRPTKIRERKVSQLAKLTLDGKRAIWSKPYGLEGATKIVDFQKYNGKMVEVDQEVITQKGRSAHILVDGQEVGWVNRKALKVKEEFGFEVDGRYIPEPDEEKTNFVHMGRLSPEKGQDQLIQAFARYHQHNPKSALYIMGEGALKKDLQKLIEELKMENAVYLLGQVESPFALMKKCDAFILSSHYEGQPMVLLEAMTLGMNIIATDIVANRNVLENGKYGLLVENSIEGLEKGMHQVSNLQPAPFDYQYYNEIAMETFYRGLE
;
A
#
# COMPACT_ATOMS: atom_id res chain seq x y z
N MET A 1 43.86 -12.80 -0.94
CA MET A 1 43.60 -12.97 0.51
C MET A 1 42.38 -13.85 0.82
N LEU A 2 41.22 -13.64 0.17
CA LEU A 2 40.00 -14.46 0.38
C LEU A 2 40.19 -15.98 0.17
N ALA A 3 40.94 -16.38 -0.87
CA ALA A 3 41.23 -17.79 -1.15
C ALA A 3 42.05 -18.47 -0.02
N LYS A 4 43.10 -17.82 0.50
CA LYS A 4 43.90 -18.33 1.63
C LYS A 4 43.05 -18.47 2.91
N ARG A 5 42.16 -17.51 3.19
CA ARG A 5 41.23 -17.56 4.32
C ARG A 5 40.27 -18.75 4.21
N ASN A 6 39.68 -18.98 3.05
CA ASN A 6 38.74 -20.08 2.83
C ASN A 6 39.42 -21.46 2.97
N VAL A 7 40.67 -21.59 2.52
CA VAL A 7 41.47 -22.82 2.68
C VAL A 7 41.79 -23.08 4.16
N LEU A 8 42.16 -22.05 4.92
CA LEU A 8 42.41 -22.15 6.36
C LEU A 8 41.14 -22.51 7.14
N LEU A 9 40.01 -21.88 6.81
CA LEU A 9 38.71 -22.21 7.41
C LEU A 9 38.32 -23.67 7.13
N ALA A 10 38.44 -24.14 5.88
CA ALA A 10 38.13 -25.51 5.51
C ALA A 10 39.02 -26.54 6.24
N ARG A 11 40.34 -26.28 6.34
CA ARG A 11 41.26 -27.13 7.12
C ARG A 11 40.91 -27.16 8.60
N ASN A 12 40.56 -26.02 9.18
CA ASN A 12 40.22 -25.93 10.60
C ASN A 12 38.87 -26.59 10.92
N GLU A 13 37.89 -26.48 10.02
CA GLU A 13 36.62 -27.21 10.12
C GLU A 13 36.79 -28.72 9.97
N GLN A 14 37.69 -29.16 9.10
CA GLN A 14 38.01 -30.59 8.96
C GLN A 14 38.72 -31.13 10.21
N LYS A 15 39.68 -30.40 10.77
CA LYS A 15 40.43 -30.79 11.97
C LYS A 15 39.53 -30.88 13.21
N ASN A 16 38.58 -29.95 13.36
CA ASN A 16 37.72 -29.87 14.53
C ASN A 16 36.32 -30.45 14.29
N ARG A 17 36.15 -31.28 13.24
CA ARG A 17 34.83 -31.72 12.77
C ARG A 17 33.99 -32.42 13.86
N GLU A 18 34.61 -33.24 14.71
CA GLU A 18 33.92 -33.93 15.81
C GLU A 18 33.44 -32.96 16.89
N ILE A 19 34.31 -32.06 17.37
CA ILE A 19 33.94 -31.02 18.34
C ILE A 19 32.81 -30.15 17.78
N LEU A 20 32.96 -29.71 16.53
CA LEU A 20 32.02 -28.85 15.84
C LEU A 20 30.66 -29.53 15.58
N ARG A 21 30.63 -30.85 15.34
CA ARG A 21 29.40 -31.65 15.27
C ARG A 21 28.78 -31.87 16.65
N ASN A 22 29.59 -31.81 17.70
CA ASN A 22 29.17 -32.06 19.09
C ASN A 22 28.55 -30.85 19.80
N LEU A 23 28.70 -29.64 19.25
CA LEU A 23 28.06 -28.42 19.77
C LEU A 23 26.54 -28.51 19.66
N SER A 24 25.84 -28.34 20.79
CA SER A 24 24.38 -28.42 20.88
C SER A 24 23.66 -27.29 20.15
N ASN A 25 24.32 -26.14 19.97
CA ASN A 25 23.74 -24.87 19.54
C ASN A 25 24.32 -24.33 18.22
N ARG A 26 24.70 -25.21 17.30
CA ARG A 26 25.25 -24.84 15.98
C ARG A 26 24.31 -25.24 14.84
N THR A 27 24.36 -24.48 13.74
CA THR A 27 23.87 -24.90 12.44
C THR A 27 24.74 -26.02 11.88
N LEU A 28 24.13 -27.15 11.55
CA LEU A 28 24.79 -28.32 10.97
C LEU A 28 24.95 -28.18 9.45
N ARG A 29 23.93 -27.64 8.80
CA ARG A 29 23.90 -27.38 7.36
C ARG A 29 23.08 -26.14 7.06
N GLU A 30 23.51 -25.38 6.05
CA GLU A 30 22.76 -24.26 5.50
C GLU A 30 22.70 -24.41 3.98
N ALA A 31 21.52 -24.20 3.42
CA ALA A 31 21.33 -24.11 1.99
C ALA A 31 20.43 -22.93 1.63
N ARG A 32 20.91 -22.06 0.74
CA ARG A 32 20.09 -21.00 0.16
C ARG A 32 19.21 -21.56 -0.94
N ILE A 33 17.98 -21.08 -1.00
CA ILE A 33 17.03 -21.44 -2.03
C ILE A 33 17.11 -20.37 -3.12
N VAL A 34 17.55 -20.78 -4.31
CA VAL A 34 17.84 -19.86 -5.44
C VAL A 34 16.57 -19.38 -6.14
N LYS A 35 15.51 -20.20 -6.13
CA LYS A 35 14.21 -19.85 -6.73
C LYS A 35 13.17 -19.74 -5.62
N PRO A 36 12.34 -18.68 -5.60
CA PRO A 36 11.36 -18.49 -4.54
C PRO A 36 10.44 -19.72 -4.44
N VAL A 37 10.35 -20.28 -3.24
CA VAL A 37 9.44 -21.38 -2.91
C VAL A 37 8.30 -20.79 -2.10
N PHE A 38 7.07 -20.94 -2.60
CA PHE A 38 5.87 -20.44 -1.93
C PHE A 38 5.24 -21.55 -1.10
N ALA A 39 4.76 -21.20 0.09
CA ALA A 39 4.14 -22.13 1.01
C ALA A 39 3.01 -21.47 1.80
N TYR A 40 2.06 -22.27 2.25
CA TYR A 40 1.08 -21.89 3.26
C TYR A 40 1.62 -22.17 4.67
N ILE A 41 1.27 -21.32 5.63
CA ILE A 41 1.46 -21.60 7.06
C ILE A 41 0.25 -22.42 7.55
N ALA A 42 0.41 -23.75 7.59
CA ALA A 42 -0.72 -24.66 7.81
C ALA A 42 -0.88 -25.11 9.27
N ARG A 43 0.22 -25.21 10.04
CA ARG A 43 0.23 -25.82 11.39
C ARG A 43 1.01 -24.98 12.43
N PRO A 44 0.62 -23.72 12.69
CA PRO A 44 1.43 -22.79 13.48
C PRO A 44 1.34 -22.97 15.01
N GLU A 45 0.43 -23.77 15.53
CA GLU A 45 -0.10 -23.65 16.90
C GLU A 45 0.92 -23.94 18.01
N LYS A 46 1.96 -24.74 17.73
CA LYS A 46 2.98 -25.15 18.71
C LYS A 46 4.38 -24.63 18.40
N HIS A 47 4.51 -23.73 17.42
CA HIS A 47 5.82 -23.32 16.92
C HIS A 47 6.11 -21.84 17.20
N LEU A 48 7.37 -21.57 17.51
CA LEU A 48 7.90 -20.21 17.66
C LEU A 48 8.63 -19.81 16.38
N ILE A 49 8.57 -18.52 16.08
CA ILE A 49 9.40 -17.86 15.08
C ILE A 49 10.67 -17.39 15.79
N TRP A 50 11.81 -17.61 15.16
CA TRP A 50 13.11 -17.30 15.72
C TRP A 50 13.90 -16.31 14.86
N THR A 51 14.77 -15.51 15.47
CA THR A 51 15.74 -14.65 14.77
C THR A 51 16.80 -15.46 14.00
N HIS A 52 17.06 -16.69 14.45
CA HIS A 52 17.94 -17.67 13.82
C HIS A 52 17.38 -19.10 13.99
N ALA A 53 17.72 -20.06 13.13
CA ALA A 53 17.29 -21.45 13.29
C ALA A 53 17.64 -22.00 14.68
N TYR A 54 16.64 -22.45 15.45
CA TYR A 54 16.83 -22.97 16.80
C TYR A 54 17.52 -24.35 16.77
N PRO A 55 18.42 -24.69 17.71
CA PRO A 55 18.87 -23.92 18.87
C PRO A 55 20.19 -23.17 18.61
N HIS A 56 20.33 -22.42 17.52
CA HIS A 56 21.55 -21.63 17.32
C HIS A 56 21.79 -20.65 18.48
N TRP A 57 23.04 -20.39 18.86
CA TRP A 57 23.36 -19.52 20.00
C TRP A 57 22.88 -18.05 19.88
N LYS A 58 22.58 -17.60 18.67
CA LYS A 58 21.94 -16.29 18.38
C LYS A 58 20.42 -16.35 18.24
N ALA A 59 19.81 -17.51 18.43
CA ALA A 59 18.38 -17.68 18.22
C ALA A 59 17.62 -17.12 19.42
N GLU A 60 16.86 -16.06 19.16
CA GLU A 60 15.93 -15.44 20.10
C GLU A 60 14.51 -15.64 19.57
N ALA A 61 13.57 -15.90 20.48
CA ALA A 61 12.17 -16.04 20.11
C ALA A 61 11.59 -14.66 19.73
N ILE A 62 11.10 -14.55 18.50
CA ILE A 62 10.36 -13.36 18.04
C ILE A 62 8.92 -13.43 18.57
N GLY A 63 8.35 -14.64 18.61
CA GLY A 63 7.01 -14.91 19.12
C GLY A 63 6.36 -16.15 18.49
N PRO A 64 5.12 -16.46 18.87
CA PRO A 64 4.41 -17.64 18.37
C PRO A 64 3.97 -17.48 16.91
N ALA A 65 4.16 -18.56 16.13
CA ALA A 65 3.76 -18.62 14.74
C ALA A 65 2.24 -18.49 14.54
N LYS A 66 1.43 -18.72 15.58
CA LYS A 66 -0.03 -18.53 15.55
C LYS A 66 -0.46 -17.13 15.13
N TRP A 67 0.41 -16.12 15.32
CA TRP A 67 0.17 -14.76 14.82
C TRP A 67 0.01 -14.68 13.31
N LEU A 68 0.63 -15.62 12.58
CA LEU A 68 0.60 -15.68 11.12
C LEU A 68 -0.61 -16.48 10.60
N GLY A 69 -1.30 -17.24 11.45
CA GLY A 69 -2.42 -18.09 11.06
C GLY A 69 -3.76 -17.46 11.44
N ARG A 70 -4.26 -16.49 10.66
CA ARG A 70 -5.66 -16.06 10.72
C ARG A 70 -6.47 -16.73 9.61
N GLY A 71 -6.60 -18.05 9.67
CA GLY A 71 -7.48 -18.82 8.79
C GLY A 71 -8.33 -19.78 9.61
N SER A 72 -9.65 -19.73 9.43
CA SER A 72 -10.56 -20.72 10.02
C SER A 72 -10.27 -22.11 9.44
N ARG A 73 -10.27 -23.16 10.30
CA ARG A 73 -10.16 -24.57 9.86
C ARG A 73 -11.20 -24.99 8.81
N HIS A 74 -12.26 -24.20 8.63
CA HIS A 74 -13.36 -24.49 7.71
C HIS A 74 -13.22 -23.82 6.33
N HIS A 75 -12.23 -22.96 6.09
CA HIS A 75 -12.03 -22.30 4.79
C HIS A 75 -10.57 -22.39 4.32
N PRO A 76 -10.22 -23.40 3.50
CA PRO A 76 -8.86 -23.65 3.00
C PRO A 76 -8.23 -22.50 2.19
N CYS A 77 -9.01 -21.50 1.78
CA CYS A 77 -8.56 -20.33 1.04
C CYS A 77 -7.91 -19.23 1.92
N CYS A 78 -7.90 -19.39 3.24
CA CYS A 78 -7.50 -18.34 4.19
C CYS A 78 -6.07 -18.48 4.72
N TYR A 79 -5.27 -19.42 4.19
CA TYR A 79 -3.89 -19.59 4.63
C TYR A 79 -3.00 -18.52 4.01
N GLU A 80 -2.25 -17.82 4.87
CA GLU A 80 -1.28 -16.81 4.46
C GLU A 80 -0.16 -17.44 3.64
N VAL A 81 0.10 -16.88 2.46
CA VAL A 81 1.17 -17.33 1.57
C VAL A 81 2.47 -16.64 1.97
N VAL A 82 3.52 -17.43 2.15
CA VAL A 82 4.86 -16.96 2.50
C VAL A 82 5.88 -17.40 1.45
N THR A 83 7.00 -16.67 1.38
CA THR A 83 8.14 -17.04 0.53
C THR A 83 9.25 -17.61 1.39
N ILE A 84 9.75 -18.79 1.02
CA ILE A 84 10.87 -19.47 1.67
C ILE A 84 12.17 -19.14 0.91
N HIS A 85 13.20 -18.74 1.65
CA HIS A 85 14.48 -18.23 1.13
C HIS A 85 15.68 -19.12 1.42
N ALA A 86 15.64 -19.88 2.50
CA ALA A 86 16.73 -20.75 2.90
C ALA A 86 16.22 -21.88 3.81
N VAL A 87 17.01 -22.93 3.92
CA VAL A 87 16.84 -23.99 4.90
C VAL A 87 18.10 -24.14 5.74
N MET A 88 17.92 -24.29 7.05
CA MET A 88 18.98 -24.64 7.98
C MET A 88 18.62 -25.94 8.68
N GLU A 89 19.62 -26.80 8.83
CA GLU A 89 19.56 -28.01 9.64
C GLU A 89 20.26 -27.73 10.97
N THR A 90 19.61 -28.07 12.06
CA THR A 90 20.15 -28.02 13.42
C THR A 90 19.87 -29.36 14.09
N ARG A 91 20.36 -29.53 15.33
CA ARG A 91 20.04 -30.72 16.12
C ARG A 91 18.56 -30.85 16.50
N ALA A 92 17.80 -29.75 16.51
CA ALA A 92 16.38 -29.77 16.82
C ALA A 92 15.52 -30.10 15.59
N GLY A 93 16.08 -30.01 14.38
CA GLY A 93 15.36 -30.29 13.14
C GLY A 93 15.75 -29.31 12.03
N HIS A 94 14.81 -29.10 11.11
CA HIS A 94 15.01 -28.21 9.97
C HIS A 94 14.17 -26.95 10.13
N PHE A 95 14.73 -25.83 9.72
CA PHE A 95 14.08 -24.52 9.79
C PHE A 95 14.14 -23.83 8.44
N TYR A 96 13.02 -23.27 8.00
CA TYR A 96 12.97 -22.38 6.85
C TYR A 96 13.09 -20.93 7.28
N LEU A 97 13.93 -20.19 6.58
CA LEU A 97 13.89 -18.74 6.59
C LEU A 97 12.79 -18.28 5.63
N PHE A 98 11.87 -17.44 6.12
CA PHE A 98 10.74 -17.00 5.31
C PHE A 98 10.47 -15.49 5.42
N SER A 99 9.76 -14.97 4.42
CA SER A 99 9.21 -13.62 4.39
C SER A 99 7.71 -13.64 4.12
N LYS A 100 7.02 -12.60 4.58
CA LYS A 100 5.67 -12.26 4.20
C LYS A 100 5.69 -10.84 3.63
N ASP A 101 5.03 -10.62 2.50
CA ASP A 101 5.00 -9.31 1.82
C ASP A 101 6.41 -8.70 1.66
N GLU A 102 7.36 -9.54 1.23
CA GLU A 102 8.79 -9.20 1.04
C GLU A 102 9.55 -8.83 2.33
N LYS A 103 8.86 -8.65 3.45
CA LYS A 103 9.47 -8.45 4.77
C LYS A 103 9.92 -9.78 5.38
N LYS A 104 11.22 -9.89 5.63
CA LYS A 104 11.81 -11.04 6.33
C LYS A 104 11.20 -11.15 7.73
N ILE A 105 10.62 -12.31 8.04
CA ILE A 105 9.96 -12.55 9.33
C ILE A 105 10.90 -13.27 10.29
N GLY A 106 11.49 -14.39 9.87
CA GLY A 106 12.39 -15.16 10.71
C GLY A 106 12.54 -16.61 10.26
N TRP A 107 13.01 -17.45 11.18
CA TRP A 107 13.18 -18.89 11.00
C TRP A 107 12.06 -19.63 11.72
N LEU A 108 11.48 -20.63 11.04
CA LEU A 108 10.37 -21.43 11.57
C LEU A 108 10.54 -22.88 11.14
N ASP A 109 10.05 -23.80 11.96
CA ASP A 109 10.14 -25.24 11.70
C ASP A 109 9.49 -25.61 10.36
N VAL A 110 10.17 -26.45 9.58
CA VAL A 110 9.71 -26.84 8.22
C VAL A 110 8.34 -27.52 8.19
N HIS A 111 7.94 -28.21 9.26
CA HIS A 111 6.66 -28.95 9.32
C HIS A 111 5.43 -28.03 9.41
N VAL A 112 5.66 -26.74 9.70
CA VAL A 112 4.61 -25.72 9.70
C VAL A 112 4.18 -25.37 8.27
N PHE A 113 5.04 -25.61 7.28
CA PHE A 113 4.86 -25.16 5.92
C PHE A 113 4.25 -26.25 5.03
N GLU A 114 3.22 -25.88 4.27
CA GLU A 114 2.70 -26.68 3.17
C GLU A 114 3.11 -26.01 1.85
N LYS A 115 4.04 -26.62 1.11
CA LYS A 115 4.56 -26.04 -0.13
C LYS A 115 3.48 -26.01 -1.21
N ILE A 116 3.35 -24.88 -1.89
CA ILE A 116 2.40 -24.73 -2.98
C ILE A 116 3.00 -25.34 -4.26
N THR A 117 2.55 -26.55 -4.58
CA THR A 117 3.07 -27.32 -5.72
C THR A 117 2.31 -27.10 -7.02
N ARG A 118 1.02 -26.75 -6.94
CA ARG A 118 0.19 -26.44 -8.12
C ARG A 118 0.21 -24.94 -8.40
N PRO A 119 0.27 -24.50 -9.67
CA PRO A 119 0.14 -23.10 -10.01
C PRO A 119 -1.12 -22.48 -9.38
N THR A 120 -0.93 -21.49 -8.51
CA THR A 120 -2.02 -20.74 -7.88
C THR A 120 -1.70 -19.25 -7.87
N LYS A 121 -2.70 -18.42 -7.56
CA LYS A 121 -2.48 -17.01 -7.29
C LYS A 121 -1.80 -16.86 -5.93
N ILE A 122 -0.54 -16.44 -5.94
CA ILE A 122 0.27 -16.20 -4.73
C ILE A 122 -0.02 -14.80 -4.20
N ARG A 123 -0.04 -13.82 -5.09
CA ARG A 123 -0.33 -12.42 -4.79
C ARG A 123 -1.14 -11.83 -5.91
N GLU A 124 -2.07 -10.96 -5.56
CA GLU A 124 -2.91 -10.22 -6.47
C GLU A 124 -2.85 -8.74 -6.09
N ARG A 125 -2.72 -7.87 -7.08
CA ARG A 125 -2.62 -6.41 -6.90
C ARG A 125 -3.45 -5.73 -7.98
N LYS A 126 -4.35 -4.82 -7.58
CA LYS A 126 -4.98 -3.88 -8.51
C LYS A 126 -3.95 -2.84 -8.95
N VAL A 127 -4.01 -2.40 -10.18
CA VAL A 127 -3.17 -1.33 -10.72
C VAL A 127 -4.03 -0.50 -11.68
N SER A 128 -3.56 0.66 -12.11
CA SER A 128 -4.09 1.32 -13.31
C SER A 128 -2.91 1.80 -14.11
N GLN A 129 -2.66 1.18 -15.26
CA GLN A 129 -1.52 1.53 -16.08
C GLN A 129 -1.91 1.50 -17.55
N LEU A 130 -1.33 2.41 -18.31
CA LEU A 130 -1.37 2.37 -19.76
C LEU A 130 -0.02 1.85 -20.27
N ALA A 131 -0.04 0.75 -21.01
CA ALA A 131 1.18 0.08 -21.45
C ALA A 131 1.14 -0.26 -22.94
N LYS A 132 2.31 -0.21 -23.59
CA LYS A 132 2.47 -0.75 -24.94
C LYS A 132 2.67 -2.26 -24.87
N LEU A 133 1.79 -3.02 -25.52
CA LEU A 133 1.84 -4.47 -25.56
C LEU A 133 2.81 -4.96 -26.65
N THR A 134 3.68 -5.89 -26.32
CA THR A 134 4.61 -6.54 -27.26
C THR A 134 4.53 -8.06 -27.11
N LEU A 135 3.93 -8.69 -28.12
CA LEU A 135 3.66 -10.12 -28.18
C LEU A 135 4.67 -10.81 -29.09
N ASP A 136 4.96 -12.06 -28.79
CA ASP A 136 5.78 -12.95 -29.61
C ASP A 136 5.29 -14.40 -29.43
N GLY A 137 5.93 -15.38 -30.06
CA GLY A 137 5.54 -16.80 -29.94
C GLY A 137 5.54 -17.35 -28.50
N LYS A 138 6.25 -16.70 -27.57
CA LYS A 138 6.35 -17.07 -26.14
C LYS A 138 5.49 -16.18 -25.24
N ARG A 139 5.15 -14.97 -25.67
CA ARG A 139 4.33 -13.97 -24.96
C ARG A 139 2.95 -13.88 -25.60
N ALA A 140 2.12 -14.88 -25.28
CA ALA A 140 0.72 -14.92 -25.70
C ALA A 140 -0.22 -14.33 -24.65
N ILE A 141 -1.46 -14.06 -25.07
CA ILE A 141 -2.57 -13.71 -24.18
C ILE A 141 -3.33 -14.98 -23.79
N TRP A 142 -3.72 -15.08 -22.53
CA TRP A 142 -4.37 -16.22 -21.92
C TRP A 142 -5.70 -15.81 -21.25
N SER A 143 -6.67 -16.71 -21.17
CA SER A 143 -7.95 -16.46 -20.48
C SER A 143 -7.82 -16.30 -18.97
N LYS A 144 -6.73 -16.78 -18.39
CA LYS A 144 -6.37 -16.68 -16.97
C LYS A 144 -4.86 -16.48 -16.85
N PRO A 145 -4.32 -16.07 -15.67
CA PRO A 145 -2.88 -16.01 -15.47
C PRO A 145 -2.19 -17.30 -15.92
N TYR A 146 -1.09 -17.15 -16.66
CA TYR A 146 -0.44 -18.27 -17.34
C TYR A 146 -0.10 -19.42 -16.39
N GLY A 147 -0.54 -20.62 -16.76
CA GLY A 147 -0.24 -21.86 -16.04
C GLY A 147 -1.22 -22.20 -14.92
N LEU A 148 -2.20 -21.35 -14.61
CA LEU A 148 -3.31 -21.74 -13.73
C LEU A 148 -4.19 -22.79 -14.40
N GLU A 149 -4.90 -23.56 -13.58
CA GLU A 149 -5.83 -24.59 -14.05
C GLU A 149 -6.93 -24.00 -14.94
N GLY A 150 -7.12 -24.60 -16.12
CA GLY A 150 -8.07 -24.13 -17.13
C GLY A 150 -7.62 -22.87 -17.90
N ALA A 151 -6.38 -22.40 -17.75
CA ALA A 151 -5.87 -21.31 -18.57
C ALA A 151 -5.72 -21.76 -20.04
N THR A 152 -6.46 -21.10 -20.93
CA THR A 152 -6.44 -21.35 -22.38
C THR A 152 -5.81 -20.16 -23.10
N LYS A 153 -5.05 -20.44 -24.16
CA LYS A 153 -4.44 -19.41 -24.99
C LYS A 153 -5.50 -18.79 -25.89
N ILE A 154 -5.57 -17.46 -25.93
CA ILE A 154 -6.47 -16.73 -26.84
C ILE A 154 -5.97 -16.93 -28.27
N VAL A 155 -6.85 -17.29 -29.21
CA VAL A 155 -6.48 -17.70 -30.58
C VAL A 155 -5.92 -16.52 -31.38
N ASP A 156 -6.69 -15.44 -31.52
CA ASP A 156 -6.31 -14.27 -32.33
C ASP A 156 -5.56 -13.20 -31.55
N PHE A 157 -4.78 -13.59 -30.54
CA PHE A 157 -4.11 -12.65 -29.64
C PHE A 157 -3.14 -11.71 -30.35
N GLN A 158 -2.59 -12.10 -31.51
CA GLN A 158 -1.64 -11.30 -32.27
C GLN A 158 -2.24 -9.97 -32.78
N LYS A 159 -3.57 -9.87 -32.93
CA LYS A 159 -4.24 -8.62 -33.35
C LYS A 159 -4.07 -7.48 -32.35
N TYR A 160 -3.67 -7.78 -31.11
CA TYR A 160 -3.38 -6.80 -30.07
C TYR A 160 -1.90 -6.42 -29.99
N ASN A 161 -1.02 -7.07 -30.76
CA ASN A 161 0.41 -6.78 -30.71
C ASN A 161 0.70 -5.32 -31.13
N GLY A 162 1.52 -4.63 -30.35
CA GLY A 162 1.89 -3.24 -30.57
C GLY A 162 0.87 -2.20 -30.10
N LYS A 163 -0.36 -2.61 -29.74
CA LYS A 163 -1.40 -1.70 -29.24
C LYS A 163 -1.07 -1.17 -27.85
N MET A 164 -1.62 -0.01 -27.55
CA MET A 164 -1.75 0.44 -26.16
C MET A 164 -2.87 -0.36 -25.49
N VAL A 165 -2.61 -0.81 -24.28
CA VAL A 165 -3.55 -1.60 -23.46
C VAL A 165 -3.60 -1.01 -22.06
N GLU A 166 -4.79 -1.05 -21.48
CA GLU A 166 -4.99 -0.77 -20.07
C GLU A 166 -4.61 -2.02 -19.26
N VAL A 167 -4.02 -1.81 -18.09
CA VAL A 167 -3.67 -2.86 -17.14
C VAL A 167 -4.31 -2.47 -15.82
N ASP A 168 -5.29 -3.26 -15.38
CA ASP A 168 -6.07 -3.03 -14.16
C ASP A 168 -5.65 -3.96 -13.00
N GLN A 169 -4.93 -5.03 -13.32
CA GLN A 169 -4.61 -6.06 -12.34
C GLN A 169 -3.30 -6.79 -12.66
N GLU A 170 -2.59 -7.18 -11.61
CA GLU A 170 -1.44 -8.06 -11.67
C GLU A 170 -1.54 -9.22 -10.70
N VAL A 171 -1.07 -10.38 -11.15
CA VAL A 171 -1.03 -11.61 -10.37
C VAL A 171 0.35 -12.23 -10.44
N ILE A 172 0.87 -12.63 -9.28
CA ILE A 172 2.07 -13.45 -9.18
C ILE A 172 1.65 -14.90 -8.97
N THR A 173 2.23 -15.79 -9.76
CA THR A 173 2.11 -17.25 -9.62
C THR A 173 3.53 -17.86 -9.58
N GLN A 174 3.63 -19.17 -9.35
CA GLN A 174 4.91 -19.88 -9.45
C GLN A 174 5.53 -19.81 -10.85
N LYS A 175 4.75 -19.47 -11.89
CA LYS A 175 5.21 -19.31 -13.28
C LYS A 175 5.71 -17.89 -13.58
N GLY A 176 5.48 -16.94 -12.67
CA GLY A 176 5.88 -15.54 -12.80
C GLY A 176 4.71 -14.58 -12.66
N ARG A 177 4.97 -13.32 -13.02
CA ARG A 177 4.01 -12.21 -12.95
C ARG A 177 3.24 -12.11 -14.26
N SER A 178 1.91 -12.13 -14.16
CA SER A 178 0.98 -11.87 -15.26
C SER A 178 0.20 -10.60 -14.96
N ALA A 179 -0.18 -9.87 -16.00
CA ALA A 179 -1.05 -8.71 -15.90
C ALA A 179 -2.32 -8.99 -16.71
N HIS A 180 -3.45 -8.55 -16.16
CA HIS A 180 -4.71 -8.50 -16.87
C HIS A 180 -4.73 -7.26 -17.77
N ILE A 181 -5.26 -7.39 -18.97
CA ILE A 181 -5.24 -6.33 -19.97
C ILE A 181 -6.62 -6.11 -20.58
N LEU A 182 -6.92 -4.83 -20.80
CA LEU A 182 -8.11 -4.36 -21.49
C LEU A 182 -7.72 -3.51 -22.69
N VAL A 183 -8.63 -3.46 -23.67
CA VAL A 183 -8.55 -2.56 -24.83
C VAL A 183 -9.90 -1.89 -24.96
N ASP A 184 -9.92 -0.57 -24.92
CA ASP A 184 -11.14 0.25 -24.98
C ASP A 184 -12.16 -0.19 -23.91
N GLY A 185 -11.69 -0.41 -22.68
CA GLY A 185 -12.48 -0.90 -21.55
C GLY A 185 -12.98 -2.36 -21.64
N GLN A 186 -12.68 -3.09 -22.71
CA GLN A 186 -13.09 -4.49 -22.88
C GLN A 186 -11.99 -5.46 -22.46
N GLU A 187 -12.34 -6.47 -21.66
CA GLU A 187 -11.42 -7.53 -21.25
C GLU A 187 -10.86 -8.28 -22.46
N VAL A 188 -9.52 -8.37 -22.52
CA VAL A 188 -8.80 -9.14 -23.54
C VAL A 188 -8.19 -10.41 -22.93
N GLY A 189 -7.71 -10.34 -21.69
CA GLY A 189 -7.19 -11.47 -20.93
C GLY A 189 -5.88 -11.16 -20.22
N TRP A 190 -5.03 -12.18 -20.06
CA TRP A 190 -3.83 -12.14 -19.24
C TRP A 190 -2.56 -12.33 -20.05
N VAL A 191 -1.57 -11.47 -19.82
CA VAL A 191 -0.26 -11.56 -20.48
C VAL A 191 0.86 -11.61 -19.45
N ASN A 192 2.01 -12.18 -19.80
CA ASN A 192 3.20 -12.06 -18.97
C ASN A 192 3.59 -10.58 -18.81
N ARG A 193 3.89 -10.11 -17.59
CA ARG A 193 4.26 -8.70 -17.32
C ARG A 193 5.43 -8.21 -18.20
N LYS A 194 6.36 -9.09 -18.60
CA LYS A 194 7.47 -8.75 -19.50
C LYS A 194 7.04 -8.40 -20.93
N ALA A 195 5.80 -8.66 -21.31
CA ALA A 195 5.22 -8.24 -22.59
C ALA A 195 4.75 -6.78 -22.57
N LEU A 196 4.74 -6.12 -21.42
CA LEU A 196 4.21 -4.78 -21.25
C LEU A 196 5.36 -3.79 -21.04
N LYS A 197 5.37 -2.73 -21.86
CA LYS A 197 6.17 -1.53 -21.61
C LYS A 197 5.24 -0.44 -21.09
N VAL A 198 5.18 -0.30 -19.77
CA VAL A 198 4.39 0.75 -19.10
C VAL A 198 4.82 2.11 -19.63
N LYS A 199 3.83 2.91 -20.02
CA LYS A 199 3.99 4.29 -20.49
C LYS A 199 3.55 5.26 -19.43
N GLU A 200 2.41 4.97 -18.82
CA GLU A 200 1.81 5.77 -17.76
C GLU A 200 1.31 4.83 -16.67
N GLU A 201 1.41 5.30 -15.43
CA GLU A 201 0.90 4.62 -14.25
C GLU A 201 0.06 5.65 -13.50
N PHE A 202 -1.20 5.30 -13.27
CA PHE A 202 -2.17 6.12 -12.57
C PHE A 202 -2.32 5.54 -11.17
N GLY A 203 -2.52 6.40 -10.18
CA GLY A 203 -2.73 6.03 -8.79
C GLY A 203 -1.45 6.02 -7.99
N PHE A 204 -1.53 5.49 -6.77
CA PHE A 204 -0.47 5.56 -5.78
C PHE A 204 -0.17 4.17 -5.22
N GLU A 205 1.11 3.85 -5.06
CA GLU A 205 1.54 2.67 -4.31
C GLU A 205 1.96 3.09 -2.92
N VAL A 206 1.16 2.72 -1.91
CA VAL A 206 1.36 3.09 -0.51
C VAL A 206 1.37 1.83 0.33
N ASP A 207 2.48 1.57 1.03
CA ASP A 207 2.68 0.39 1.86
C ASP A 207 2.36 -0.95 1.12
N GLY A 208 2.68 -1.02 -0.18
CA GLY A 208 2.43 -2.18 -1.04
C GLY A 208 0.97 -2.37 -1.46
N ARG A 209 0.08 -1.43 -1.12
CA ARG A 209 -1.30 -1.36 -1.60
C ARG A 209 -1.41 -0.33 -2.72
N TYR A 210 -2.25 -0.64 -3.69
CA TYR A 210 -2.60 0.29 -4.76
C TYR A 210 -3.80 1.11 -4.34
N ILE A 211 -3.68 2.43 -4.48
CA ILE A 211 -4.74 3.40 -4.26
C ILE A 211 -5.08 4.02 -5.63
N PRO A 212 -6.34 3.95 -6.07
CA PRO A 212 -6.74 4.54 -7.35
C PRO A 212 -6.65 6.06 -7.32
N GLU A 213 -6.47 6.69 -8.48
CA GLU A 213 -6.70 8.13 -8.60
C GLU A 213 -8.17 8.49 -8.32
N PRO A 214 -8.47 9.77 -8.03
CA PRO A 214 -9.83 10.29 -8.01
C PRO A 214 -10.56 9.93 -9.30
N ASP A 215 -11.75 9.36 -9.14
CA ASP A 215 -12.61 8.91 -10.22
C ASP A 215 -13.63 10.01 -10.53
N GLU A 216 -13.67 10.51 -11.77
CA GLU A 216 -14.54 11.62 -12.18
C GLU A 216 -16.04 11.29 -12.00
N GLU A 217 -16.41 10.01 -11.92
CA GLU A 217 -17.79 9.56 -11.65
C GLU A 217 -18.15 9.57 -10.16
N LYS A 218 -17.22 9.94 -9.28
CA LYS A 218 -17.39 10.03 -7.82
C LYS A 218 -17.20 11.46 -7.34
N THR A 219 -17.80 11.76 -6.19
CA THR A 219 -17.42 12.94 -5.39
C THR A 219 -16.16 12.64 -4.60
N ASN A 220 -15.06 13.30 -4.94
CA ASN A 220 -13.74 13.09 -4.37
C ASN A 220 -13.38 14.24 -3.43
N PHE A 221 -13.16 13.93 -2.16
CA PHE A 221 -12.64 14.86 -1.17
C PHE A 221 -11.16 14.60 -0.91
N VAL A 222 -10.42 15.65 -0.56
CA VAL A 222 -9.01 15.54 -0.20
C VAL A 222 -8.68 16.33 1.05
N HIS A 223 -7.83 15.77 1.90
CA HIS A 223 -7.24 16.40 3.06
C HIS A 223 -5.72 16.31 2.98
N MET A 224 -5.01 17.35 3.41
CA MET A 224 -3.55 17.35 3.47
C MET A 224 -3.03 17.89 4.81
N GLY A 225 -2.20 17.11 5.50
CA GLY A 225 -1.57 17.53 6.75
C GLY A 225 -0.95 16.37 7.53
N ARG A 226 -0.10 16.70 8.51
CA ARG A 226 0.51 15.71 9.43
C ARG A 226 -0.57 14.86 10.12
N LEU A 227 -0.37 13.55 10.22
CA LEU A 227 -1.32 12.65 10.87
C LEU A 227 -1.15 12.71 12.40
N SER A 228 -1.82 13.67 13.03
CA SER A 228 -1.69 13.99 14.45
C SER A 228 -2.99 14.56 15.04
N PRO A 229 -3.20 14.49 16.37
CA PRO A 229 -4.49 14.78 16.99
C PRO A 229 -5.06 16.17 16.66
N GLU A 230 -4.20 17.18 16.54
CA GLU A 230 -4.61 18.56 16.25
C GLU A 230 -5.22 18.76 14.86
N LYS A 231 -5.01 17.82 13.93
CA LYS A 231 -5.55 17.88 12.56
C LYS A 231 -6.92 17.21 12.41
N GLY A 232 -7.42 16.53 13.44
CA GLY A 232 -8.81 16.03 13.50
C GLY A 232 -9.21 15.03 12.41
N GLN A 233 -8.25 14.29 11.83
CA GLN A 233 -8.57 13.35 10.74
C GLN A 233 -9.49 12.20 11.18
N ASP A 234 -9.49 11.85 12.46
CA ASP A 234 -10.41 10.88 13.04
C ASP A 234 -11.87 11.33 12.91
N GLN A 235 -12.17 12.60 13.24
CA GLN A 235 -13.51 13.17 13.05
C GLN A 235 -13.87 13.29 11.57
N LEU A 236 -12.91 13.65 10.72
CA LEU A 236 -13.10 13.69 9.27
C LEU A 236 -13.49 12.32 8.70
N ILE A 237 -12.78 11.26 9.09
CA ILE A 237 -13.07 9.89 8.63
C ILE A 237 -14.47 9.45 9.09
N GLN A 238 -14.85 9.76 10.34
CA GLN A 238 -16.17 9.45 10.87
C GLN A 238 -17.28 10.22 10.15
N ALA A 239 -17.07 11.52 9.88
CA ALA A 239 -18.02 12.35 9.14
C ALA A 239 -18.17 11.84 7.70
N PHE A 240 -17.06 11.50 7.05
CA PHE A 240 -17.07 10.97 5.70
C PHE A 240 -17.80 9.62 5.63
N ALA A 241 -17.61 8.74 6.62
CA ALA A 241 -18.33 7.47 6.67
C ALA A 241 -19.85 7.67 6.72
N ARG A 242 -20.36 8.70 7.43
CA ARG A 242 -21.79 9.06 7.46
C ARG A 242 -22.26 9.64 6.12
N TYR A 243 -21.48 10.55 5.54
CA TYR A 243 -21.74 11.10 4.21
C TYR A 243 -21.81 10.00 3.13
N HIS A 244 -20.86 9.07 3.17
CA HIS A 244 -20.73 7.98 2.19
C HIS A 244 -21.91 7.00 2.23
N GLN A 245 -22.56 6.80 3.39
CA GLN A 245 -23.77 5.98 3.49
C GLN A 245 -24.90 6.49 2.59
N HIS A 246 -25.01 7.81 2.43
CA HIS A 246 -26.00 8.45 1.55
C HIS A 246 -25.46 8.71 0.14
N ASN A 247 -24.13 8.74 -0.02
CA ASN A 247 -23.44 9.05 -1.27
C ASN A 247 -22.35 7.99 -1.55
N PRO A 248 -22.72 6.76 -1.94
CA PRO A 248 -21.77 5.65 -2.09
C PRO A 248 -20.78 5.84 -3.25
N LYS A 249 -21.06 6.75 -4.18
CA LYS A 249 -20.11 7.21 -5.22
C LYS A 249 -19.27 8.37 -4.68
N SER A 250 -18.54 8.13 -3.59
CA SER A 250 -17.63 9.14 -3.03
C SER A 250 -16.34 8.51 -2.50
N ALA A 251 -15.28 9.31 -2.46
CA ALA A 251 -13.97 8.92 -1.95
C ALA A 251 -13.32 10.05 -1.16
N LEU A 252 -12.50 9.70 -0.17
CA LEU A 252 -11.71 10.61 0.65
C LEU A 252 -10.23 10.22 0.58
N TYR A 253 -9.40 11.16 0.15
CA TYR A 253 -7.95 11.01 0.05
C TYR A 253 -7.27 11.83 1.15
N ILE A 254 -6.46 11.19 2.00
CA ILE A 254 -5.76 11.85 3.11
C ILE A 254 -4.25 11.75 2.85
N MET A 255 -3.62 12.89 2.60
CA MET A 255 -2.18 13.02 2.39
C MET A 255 -1.48 13.48 3.66
N GLY A 256 -0.36 12.83 3.97
CA GLY A 256 0.51 13.12 5.10
C GLY A 256 0.97 11.87 5.83
N GLU A 257 1.98 12.04 6.67
CA GLU A 257 2.51 11.02 7.58
C GLU A 257 2.43 11.52 9.02
N GLY A 258 2.48 10.58 9.98
CA GLY A 258 2.47 10.95 11.40
C GLY A 258 2.13 9.80 12.34
N ALA A 259 2.18 10.10 13.64
CA ALA A 259 2.01 9.12 14.70
C ALA A 259 0.66 8.40 14.65
N LEU A 260 -0.40 9.06 14.17
CA LEU A 260 -1.75 8.50 14.11
C LEU A 260 -2.00 7.56 12.92
N LYS A 261 -1.05 7.35 12.00
CA LYS A 261 -1.28 6.54 10.79
C LYS A 261 -1.91 5.17 11.08
N LYS A 262 -1.41 4.47 12.10
CA LYS A 262 -1.92 3.14 12.48
C LYS A 262 -3.33 3.20 13.08
N ASP A 263 -3.59 4.20 13.91
CA ASP A 263 -4.88 4.35 14.57
C ASP A 263 -5.98 4.77 13.57
N LEU A 264 -5.64 5.66 12.64
CA LEU A 264 -6.53 6.05 11.54
C LEU A 264 -6.80 4.88 10.60
N GLN A 265 -5.78 4.07 10.28
CA GLN A 265 -5.99 2.85 9.48
C GLN A 265 -6.94 1.86 10.18
N LYS A 266 -6.79 1.69 11.50
CA LYS A 266 -7.69 0.84 12.30
C LYS A 266 -9.12 1.38 12.30
N LEU A 267 -9.29 2.70 12.44
CA LEU A 267 -10.61 3.35 12.37
C LEU A 267 -11.28 3.12 11.01
N ILE A 268 -10.54 3.23 9.91
CA ILE A 268 -11.04 2.96 8.55
C ILE A 268 -11.54 1.50 8.43
N GLU A 269 -10.78 0.53 8.97
CA GLU A 269 -11.16 -0.89 8.99
C GLU A 269 -12.40 -1.14 9.87
N GLU A 270 -12.48 -0.50 11.05
CA GLU A 270 -13.64 -0.61 11.96
C GLU A 270 -14.93 -0.06 11.31
N LEU A 271 -14.81 1.02 10.54
CA LEU A 271 -15.91 1.63 9.80
C LEU A 271 -16.20 0.97 8.45
N LYS A 272 -15.39 -0.02 8.04
CA LYS A 272 -15.47 -0.71 6.73
C LYS A 272 -15.37 0.24 5.52
N MET A 273 -14.45 1.20 5.60
CA MET A 273 -14.25 2.26 4.60
C MET A 273 -13.00 2.06 3.74
N GLU A 274 -12.40 0.87 3.72
CA GLU A 274 -11.12 0.58 3.05
C GLU A 274 -11.16 0.81 1.52
N ASN A 275 -12.37 0.84 0.93
CA ASN A 275 -12.58 1.09 -0.49
C ASN A 275 -13.02 2.53 -0.80
N ALA A 276 -13.11 3.41 0.20
CA ALA A 276 -13.58 4.78 0.03
C ALA A 276 -12.70 5.82 0.76
N VAL A 277 -11.94 5.43 1.78
CA VAL A 277 -10.98 6.30 2.48
C VAL A 277 -9.56 5.79 2.26
N TYR A 278 -8.69 6.65 1.74
CA TYR A 278 -7.33 6.28 1.36
C TYR A 278 -6.31 7.14 2.10
N LEU A 279 -5.45 6.50 2.91
CA LEU A 279 -4.27 7.14 3.50
C LEU A 279 -3.11 7.03 2.51
N LEU A 280 -2.67 8.17 1.97
CA LEU A 280 -1.67 8.21 0.89
C LEU A 280 -0.22 8.30 1.38
N GLY A 281 -0.02 8.56 2.68
CA GLY A 281 1.32 8.88 3.18
C GLY A 281 1.81 10.22 2.62
N GLN A 282 3.13 10.39 2.58
CA GLN A 282 3.74 11.61 2.02
C GLN A 282 3.74 11.52 0.48
N VAL A 283 3.09 12.49 -0.16
CA VAL A 283 2.99 12.59 -1.63
C VAL A 283 3.92 13.70 -2.11
N GLU A 284 4.80 13.40 -3.07
CA GLU A 284 5.77 14.38 -3.60
C GLU A 284 5.10 15.50 -4.42
N SER A 285 4.05 15.15 -5.19
CA SER A 285 3.29 16.09 -6.01
C SER A 285 1.81 16.10 -5.60
N PRO A 286 1.46 16.71 -4.45
CA PRO A 286 0.10 16.67 -3.91
C PRO A 286 -0.90 17.44 -4.80
N PHE A 287 -0.46 18.51 -5.46
CA PHE A 287 -1.34 19.41 -6.19
C PHE A 287 -1.98 18.77 -7.43
N ALA A 288 -1.29 17.83 -8.09
CA ALA A 288 -1.84 17.09 -9.22
C ALA A 288 -3.02 16.21 -8.81
N LEU A 289 -2.94 15.61 -7.62
CA LEU A 289 -4.05 14.88 -7.02
C LEU A 289 -5.17 15.83 -6.59
N MET A 290 -4.82 16.89 -5.85
CA MET A 290 -5.80 17.85 -5.32
C MET A 290 -6.68 18.43 -6.43
N LYS A 291 -6.10 18.77 -7.58
CA LYS A 291 -6.83 19.31 -8.74
C LYS A 291 -7.84 18.33 -9.35
N LYS A 292 -7.69 17.02 -9.11
CA LYS A 292 -8.64 15.98 -9.55
C LYS A 292 -9.78 15.75 -8.53
N CYS A 293 -9.74 16.42 -7.38
CA CYS A 293 -10.77 16.30 -6.35
C CYS A 293 -11.76 17.48 -6.39
N ASP A 294 -12.99 17.24 -5.95
CA ASP A 294 -14.07 18.22 -5.96
C ASP A 294 -13.96 19.26 -4.85
N ALA A 295 -13.41 18.85 -3.68
CA ALA A 295 -13.19 19.75 -2.56
C ALA A 295 -12.04 19.33 -1.65
N PHE A 296 -11.37 20.35 -1.12
CA PHE A 296 -10.41 20.23 -0.03
C PHE A 296 -11.13 20.37 1.32
N ILE A 297 -10.83 19.49 2.27
CA ILE A 297 -11.36 19.54 3.63
C ILE A 297 -10.22 19.74 4.64
N LEU A 298 -10.33 20.77 5.48
CA LEU A 298 -9.46 20.96 6.64
C LEU A 298 -10.23 20.73 7.94
N SER A 299 -9.92 19.62 8.61
CA SER A 299 -10.60 19.18 9.85
C SER A 299 -9.92 19.59 11.15
N SER A 300 -8.94 20.49 11.07
CA SER A 300 -8.08 20.83 12.21
C SER A 300 -8.86 21.41 13.40
N HIS A 301 -8.44 21.03 14.60
CA HIS A 301 -8.90 21.64 15.86
C HIS A 301 -8.09 22.88 16.22
N TYR A 302 -6.84 22.97 15.76
CA TYR A 302 -5.96 24.12 15.96
C TYR A 302 -4.96 24.27 14.81
N GLU A 303 -4.68 25.52 14.44
CA GLU A 303 -3.69 25.90 13.44
C GLU A 303 -2.97 27.18 13.88
N GLY A 304 -1.70 27.31 13.48
CA GLY A 304 -1.01 28.60 13.52
C GLY A 304 -1.46 29.46 12.34
N GLN A 305 -0.92 29.16 11.16
CA GLN A 305 -1.42 29.64 9.88
C GLN A 305 -1.60 28.44 8.95
N PRO A 306 -2.83 28.14 8.51
CA PRO A 306 -3.09 26.99 7.66
C PRO A 306 -2.64 27.28 6.22
N MET A 307 -1.34 27.12 5.96
CA MET A 307 -0.76 27.32 4.62
C MET A 307 -1.45 26.46 3.55
N VAL A 308 -1.93 25.28 3.96
CA VAL A 308 -2.66 24.37 3.07
C VAL A 308 -3.97 24.95 2.54
N LEU A 309 -4.62 25.86 3.28
CA LEU A 309 -5.78 26.59 2.75
C LEU A 309 -5.37 27.58 1.66
N LEU A 310 -4.25 28.28 1.82
CA LEU A 310 -3.73 29.19 0.78
C LEU A 310 -3.37 28.39 -0.49
N GLU A 311 -2.77 27.21 -0.33
CA GLU A 311 -2.47 26.30 -1.43
C GLU A 311 -3.75 25.84 -2.15
N ALA A 312 -4.76 25.37 -1.40
CA ALA A 312 -6.04 24.94 -1.96
C ALA A 312 -6.80 26.07 -2.67
N MET A 313 -6.80 27.28 -2.09
CA MET A 313 -7.41 28.46 -2.71
C MET A 313 -6.70 28.87 -4.00
N THR A 314 -5.36 28.80 -4.03
CA THR A 314 -4.56 29.09 -5.23
C THR A 314 -4.86 28.10 -6.37
N LEU A 315 -5.25 26.87 -6.03
CA LEU A 315 -5.72 25.87 -7.00
C LEU A 315 -7.18 26.06 -7.44
N GLY A 316 -7.90 27.04 -6.87
CA GLY A 316 -9.31 27.29 -7.15
C GLY A 316 -10.25 26.20 -6.64
N MET A 317 -9.84 25.47 -5.59
CA MET A 317 -10.65 24.38 -5.05
C MET A 317 -11.82 24.90 -4.21
N ASN A 318 -12.91 24.13 -4.20
CA ASN A 318 -13.90 24.26 -3.13
C ASN A 318 -13.26 23.86 -1.80
N ILE A 319 -13.54 24.62 -0.74
CA ILE A 319 -12.97 24.40 0.59
C ILE A 319 -14.08 24.20 1.62
N ILE A 320 -13.91 23.19 2.46
CA ILE A 320 -14.68 23.00 3.69
C ILE A 320 -13.67 23.01 4.85
N ALA A 321 -13.85 23.87 5.83
CA ALA A 321 -12.93 23.98 6.96
C ALA A 321 -13.69 24.12 8.27
N THR A 322 -13.19 23.50 9.33
CA THR A 322 -13.70 23.72 10.69
C THR A 322 -13.57 25.19 11.09
N ASP A 323 -14.58 25.71 11.79
CA ASP A 323 -14.63 27.10 12.23
C ASP A 323 -13.76 27.31 13.47
N ILE A 324 -12.46 27.45 13.21
CA ILE A 324 -11.45 27.89 14.18
C ILE A 324 -10.91 29.26 13.77
N VAL A 325 -10.37 30.01 14.74
CA VAL A 325 -9.88 31.39 14.53
C VAL A 325 -8.95 31.51 13.32
N ALA A 326 -7.99 30.59 13.18
CA ALA A 326 -7.02 30.60 12.10
C ALA A 326 -7.67 30.36 10.71
N ASN A 327 -8.61 29.42 10.60
CA ASN A 327 -9.32 29.13 9.35
C ASN A 327 -10.24 30.29 8.96
N ARG A 328 -10.94 30.89 9.94
CA ARG A 328 -11.80 32.04 9.73
C ARG A 328 -11.03 33.25 9.20
N ASN A 329 -9.82 33.47 9.70
CA ASN A 329 -8.93 34.53 9.22
C ASN A 329 -8.50 34.29 7.77
N VAL A 330 -8.01 33.09 7.45
CA VAL A 330 -7.51 32.77 6.10
C VAL A 330 -8.63 32.73 5.05
N LEU A 331 -9.82 32.25 5.42
CA LEU A 331 -10.97 32.19 4.51
C LEU A 331 -11.81 33.48 4.47
N GLU A 332 -11.34 34.57 5.10
CA GLU A 332 -12.05 35.86 5.20
C GLU A 332 -13.51 35.70 5.64
N ASN A 333 -13.73 35.05 6.80
CA ASN A 333 -15.07 34.76 7.36
C ASN A 333 -15.99 33.96 6.40
N GLY A 334 -15.40 33.10 5.57
CA GLY A 334 -16.12 32.20 4.69
C GLY A 334 -16.27 32.69 3.24
N LYS A 335 -15.65 33.83 2.90
CA LYS A 335 -15.63 34.36 1.52
C LYS A 335 -15.00 33.38 0.52
N TYR A 336 -13.94 32.67 0.93
CA TYR A 336 -13.20 31.75 0.05
C TYR A 336 -13.50 30.27 0.28
N GLY A 337 -14.37 29.93 1.23
CA GLY A 337 -14.66 28.54 1.58
C GLY A 337 -15.69 28.41 2.68
N LEU A 338 -16.30 27.24 2.79
CA LEU A 338 -17.33 26.97 3.78
C LEU A 338 -16.71 26.72 5.16
N LEU A 339 -17.07 27.55 6.14
CA LEU A 339 -16.76 27.31 7.55
C LEU A 339 -17.87 26.45 8.17
N VAL A 340 -17.50 25.36 8.83
CA VAL A 340 -18.43 24.43 9.48
C VAL A 340 -18.12 24.28 10.96
N GLU A 341 -19.10 23.85 11.75
CA GLU A 341 -18.86 23.51 13.16
C GLU A 341 -17.70 22.50 13.28
N ASN A 342 -16.83 22.68 14.28
CA ASN A 342 -15.74 21.76 14.59
C ASN A 342 -16.26 20.48 15.26
N SER A 343 -17.04 19.73 14.50
CA SER A 343 -17.71 18.50 14.91
C SER A 343 -17.86 17.56 13.72
N ILE A 344 -18.08 16.27 13.99
CA ILE A 344 -18.38 15.25 12.98
C ILE A 344 -19.61 15.68 12.15
N GLU A 345 -20.64 16.21 12.80
CA GLU A 345 -21.88 16.61 12.13
C GLU A 345 -21.70 17.89 11.29
N GLY A 346 -20.86 18.83 11.74
CA GLY A 346 -20.48 20.01 10.96
C GLY A 346 -19.77 19.64 9.66
N LEU A 347 -18.77 18.75 9.75
CA LEU A 347 -18.03 18.25 8.58
C LEU A 347 -18.95 17.50 7.61
N GLU A 348 -19.82 16.63 8.11
CA GLU A 348 -20.81 15.90 7.30
C GLU A 348 -21.75 16.85 6.55
N LYS A 349 -22.33 17.83 7.25
CA LYS A 349 -23.19 18.87 6.63
C LYS A 349 -22.42 19.67 5.58
N GLY A 350 -21.16 19.98 5.82
CA GLY A 350 -20.29 20.64 4.86
C GLY A 350 -20.10 19.84 3.58
N MET A 351 -19.84 18.54 3.69
CA MET A 351 -19.71 17.65 2.52
C MET A 351 -20.99 17.59 1.69
N HIS A 352 -22.16 17.60 2.31
CA HIS A 352 -23.44 17.67 1.59
C HIS A 352 -23.68 18.97 0.83
N GLN A 353 -22.95 20.04 1.15
CA GLN A 353 -23.08 21.34 0.48
C GLN A 353 -22.10 21.53 -0.68
N VAL A 354 -21.17 20.59 -0.90
CA VAL A 354 -20.03 20.76 -1.83
C VAL A 354 -20.44 21.18 -3.23
N SER A 355 -21.50 20.59 -3.79
CA SER A 355 -21.99 20.88 -5.14
C SER A 355 -22.61 22.27 -5.29
N ASN A 356 -22.96 22.91 -4.18
CA ASN A 356 -23.55 24.25 -4.15
C ASN A 356 -22.53 25.34 -3.79
N LEU A 357 -21.27 24.97 -3.53
CA LEU A 357 -20.23 25.94 -3.20
C LEU A 357 -19.89 26.79 -4.42
N GLN A 358 -19.77 28.09 -4.19
CA GLN A 358 -19.36 29.10 -5.16
C GLN A 358 -18.38 30.07 -4.46
N PRO A 359 -17.17 29.59 -4.09
CA PRO A 359 -16.21 30.45 -3.41
C PRO A 359 -15.77 31.60 -4.33
N ALA A 360 -15.48 32.75 -3.72
CA ALA A 360 -14.90 33.85 -4.47
C ALA A 360 -13.52 33.45 -5.03
N PRO A 361 -13.12 33.96 -6.21
CA PRO A 361 -11.76 33.73 -6.71
C PRO A 361 -10.73 34.32 -5.74
N PHE A 362 -9.66 33.58 -5.50
CA PHE A 362 -8.56 33.99 -4.63
C PHE A 362 -7.43 34.62 -5.46
N ASP A 363 -7.14 35.89 -5.22
CA ASP A 363 -6.02 36.59 -5.83
C ASP A 363 -4.78 36.48 -4.93
N TYR A 364 -3.94 35.50 -5.22
CA TYR A 364 -2.72 35.25 -4.45
C TYR A 364 -1.66 36.35 -4.65
N GLN A 365 -1.70 37.12 -5.74
CA GLN A 365 -0.76 38.23 -5.97
C GLN A 365 -1.12 39.38 -5.04
N TYR A 366 -2.39 39.78 -5.05
CA TYR A 366 -2.91 40.79 -4.14
C TYR A 366 -2.74 40.40 -2.66
N TYR A 367 -3.03 39.14 -2.32
CA TYR A 367 -2.80 38.65 -0.95
C TYR A 367 -1.34 38.80 -0.50
N ASN A 368 -0.38 38.47 -1.38
CA ASN A 368 1.04 38.62 -1.09
C ASN A 368 1.46 40.09 -0.98
N GLU A 369 0.93 40.97 -1.83
CA GLU A 369 1.18 42.41 -1.74
C GLU A 369 0.75 42.97 -0.38
N ILE A 370 -0.49 42.66 0.06
CA ILE A 370 -1.02 43.08 1.36
C ILE A 370 -0.20 42.50 2.53
N ALA A 371 0.23 41.23 2.43
CA ALA A 371 1.06 40.61 3.46
C ALA A 371 2.42 41.32 3.61
N MET A 372 3.06 41.64 2.47
CA MET A 372 4.32 42.38 2.46
C MET A 372 4.16 43.81 2.98
N GLU A 373 3.12 44.53 2.57
CA GLU A 373 2.82 45.87 3.09
C GLU A 373 2.60 45.86 4.60
N THR A 374 1.84 44.88 5.11
CA THR A 374 1.57 44.75 6.55
C THR A 374 2.86 44.52 7.34
N PHE A 375 3.76 43.69 6.81
CA PHE A 375 5.08 43.47 7.42
C PHE A 375 5.90 44.76 7.48
N TYR A 376 5.98 45.51 6.38
CA TYR A 376 6.76 46.76 6.36
C TYR A 376 6.18 47.84 7.26
N ARG A 377 4.85 47.99 7.34
CA ARG A 377 4.21 48.91 8.29
C ARG A 377 4.49 48.56 9.76
N GLY A 378 4.75 47.29 10.07
CA GLY A 378 5.12 46.86 11.43
C GLY A 378 6.58 47.13 11.80
N LEU A 379 7.40 47.56 10.84
CA LEU A 379 8.79 47.97 11.08
C LEU A 379 8.92 49.49 11.30
N GLU A 380 7.94 50.26 10.86
CA GLU A 380 7.76 51.69 11.15
C GLU A 380 7.20 51.88 12.58
#